data_AF-A0A7C3ZF32-F1
#
_entry.id   AF-A0A7C3ZF32-F1
#
_cell.length_a   1.000
_cell.length_b   1.000
_cell.length_c   1.000
_cell.angle_alpha   90.00
_cell.angle_beta   90.00
_cell.angle_gamma   90.00
#
_symmetry.space_group_name_H-M   'P 1'
#
loop_
_entity.id
_entity.type
_entity.pdbx_description
1 polymer ?
#
loop_
_entity_poly.entity_id
_entity_poly.type
_entity_poly.pdbx_seq_one_letter_code
_entity_poly.pdbx_strand_id
1 'polypeptide(L)'
;MKLLNDIFSFKSIKKIILVSVILISSKYSILCQQSVFLETDDGWKIHSKYVAPKKNLPVIMLVHSSKSNHTEWKKWFSEIERYGYGWLAIDLRGHGVSTFKTDGSSQTFQSFSISGFDNDYNKMIRDIDAAVLYLSSSSIKEDRIFIMGINLGANIAIKYAAINKNIAGVIAINPSINANDILSINPLRLYGKRPILFVTGQNFKKRMQEVMLLYDITKKTTGKENTFIITEFAIKSADDVYKSTMYKIFNWIKNPKLPEVIEPSIILSTNALETSSQTHSCPEYIILNTGDENE
;
A
#
# COMPACT_ATOMS: atom_id res chain seq x y z
N MET A 1 -61.53 59.97 45.90
CA MET A 1 -61.61 59.07 47.06
C MET A 1 -60.73 57.86 46.74
N LYS A 2 -59.61 57.71 47.48
CA LYS A 2 -58.83 56.49 47.81
C LYS A 2 -59.10 55.21 46.97
N LEU A 3 -58.18 54.33 46.60
CA LEU A 3 -56.78 53.98 46.90
C LEU A 3 -56.58 52.61 46.18
N LEU A 4 -55.32 52.18 45.96
CA LEU A 4 -54.86 50.78 45.75
C LEU A 4 -55.22 50.13 44.40
N ASN A 5 -54.42 49.28 43.76
CA ASN A 5 -52.98 48.99 43.71
C ASN A 5 -52.82 47.93 42.59
N ASP A 6 -51.57 47.67 42.21
CA ASP A 6 -51.07 46.50 41.48
C ASP A 6 -51.22 46.45 39.94
N ILE A 7 -50.24 46.04 39.13
CA ILE A 7 -48.75 45.97 39.15
C ILE A 7 -48.38 45.48 37.72
N PHE A 8 -47.48 46.21 37.04
CA PHE A 8 -46.55 45.77 35.98
C PHE A 8 -47.00 44.90 34.78
N SER A 9 -46.85 45.45 33.55
CA SER A 9 -45.84 44.95 32.59
C SER A 9 -45.65 45.93 31.41
N PHE A 10 -44.42 46.43 31.27
CA PHE A 10 -43.99 47.47 30.33
C PHE A 10 -43.36 46.87 29.06
N LYS A 11 -43.90 47.26 27.90
CA LYS A 11 -43.22 47.80 26.69
C LYS A 11 -41.82 47.28 26.25
N SER A 12 -41.82 46.78 25.01
CA SER A 12 -40.95 47.14 23.86
C SER A 12 -39.47 46.72 23.74
N ILE A 13 -39.08 46.56 22.47
CA ILE A 13 -37.75 46.60 21.83
C ILE A 13 -37.21 45.23 21.37
N LYS A 14 -37.52 44.84 20.12
CA LYS A 14 -36.73 43.86 19.36
C LYS A 14 -35.64 44.59 18.57
N LYS A 15 -34.39 44.52 19.04
CA LYS A 15 -33.18 44.87 18.27
C LYS A 15 -32.90 43.77 17.25
N ILE A 16 -32.90 44.11 15.96
CA ILE A 16 -32.40 43.24 14.89
C ILE A 16 -30.90 43.56 14.74
N ILE A 17 -30.05 42.62 15.18
CA ILE A 17 -28.61 42.64 14.91
C ILE A 17 -28.41 41.79 13.64
N LEU A 18 -28.06 42.46 12.54
CA LEU A 18 -27.65 41.80 11.29
C LEU A 18 -26.20 41.34 11.47
N VAL A 19 -26.00 40.07 11.84
CA VAL A 19 -24.68 39.44 11.85
C VAL A 19 -24.37 38.95 10.43
N SER A 20 -23.46 39.65 9.76
CA SER A 20 -22.89 39.25 8.48
C SER A 20 -22.04 37.98 8.65
N VAL A 21 -22.61 36.83 8.32
CA VAL A 21 -21.88 35.55 8.30
C VAL A 21 -20.97 35.54 7.07
N ILE A 22 -19.69 35.86 7.27
CA ILE A 22 -18.64 35.63 6.29
C ILE A 22 -18.40 34.11 6.23
N LEU A 23 -18.97 33.47 5.21
CA LEU A 23 -18.67 32.08 4.83
C LEU A 23 -17.23 32.00 4.34
N ILE A 24 -16.29 31.79 5.25
CA ILE A 24 -14.95 31.32 4.91
C ILE A 24 -15.12 29.89 4.40
N SER A 25 -15.21 29.71 3.08
CA SER A 25 -15.21 28.40 2.45
C SER A 25 -13.81 27.78 2.60
N SER A 26 -13.54 27.23 3.78
CA SER A 26 -12.38 26.38 3.93
C SER A 26 -12.61 25.12 3.09
N LYS A 27 -11.81 24.95 2.03
CA LYS A 27 -11.69 23.69 1.28
C LYS A 27 -10.95 22.66 2.13
N TYR A 28 -11.47 22.33 3.31
CA TYR A 28 -11.10 21.09 3.96
C TYR A 28 -11.90 19.99 3.29
N SER A 29 -11.31 19.39 2.25
CA SER A 29 -11.74 18.08 1.77
C SER A 29 -11.53 17.10 2.91
N ILE A 30 -12.53 16.93 3.76
CA ILE A 30 -12.63 15.75 4.60
C ILE A 30 -12.59 14.57 3.63
N LEU A 31 -11.57 13.73 3.76
CA LEU A 31 -11.49 12.46 3.06
C LEU A 31 -12.69 11.63 3.53
N CYS A 32 -13.83 11.76 2.84
CA CYS A 32 -15.03 11.02 3.16
C CYS A 32 -14.82 9.59 2.67
N GLN A 33 -14.78 8.64 3.61
CA GLN A 33 -14.75 7.22 3.27
C GLN A 33 -16.02 6.88 2.48
N GLN A 34 -15.85 6.47 1.23
CA GLN A 34 -16.93 6.05 0.35
C GLN A 34 -17.14 4.54 0.50
N SER A 35 -18.41 4.11 0.43
CA SER A 35 -18.79 2.71 0.30
C SER A 35 -19.30 2.51 -1.12
N VAL A 36 -18.66 1.63 -1.89
CA VAL A 36 -19.01 1.42 -3.30
C VAL A 36 -19.03 -0.07 -3.63
N PHE A 37 -19.93 -0.45 -4.52
CA PHE A 37 -19.94 -1.78 -5.13
C PHE A 37 -19.32 -1.69 -6.52
N LEU A 38 -18.40 -2.60 -6.79
CA LEU A 38 -17.70 -2.74 -8.07
C LEU A 38 -18.27 -3.96 -8.77
N GLU A 39 -18.54 -3.86 -10.06
CA GLU A 39 -19.05 -4.99 -10.85
C GLU A 39 -17.89 -5.63 -11.62
N THR A 40 -17.73 -6.95 -11.48
CA THR A 40 -16.77 -7.72 -12.27
C THR A 40 -17.37 -8.11 -13.62
N ASP A 41 -16.50 -8.45 -14.58
CA ASP A 41 -16.89 -8.98 -15.90
C ASP A 41 -17.78 -10.21 -15.82
N ASP A 42 -17.61 -11.04 -14.78
CA ASP A 42 -18.39 -12.24 -14.49
C ASP A 42 -19.54 -12.03 -13.49
N GLY A 43 -19.94 -10.77 -13.30
CA GLY A 43 -21.20 -10.41 -12.65
C GLY A 43 -21.17 -10.45 -11.13
N TRP A 44 -20.01 -10.46 -10.47
CA TRP A 44 -19.95 -10.29 -9.01
C TRP A 44 -20.10 -8.82 -8.62
N LYS A 45 -20.77 -8.57 -7.50
CA LYS A 45 -20.81 -7.26 -6.83
C LYS A 45 -19.81 -7.25 -5.67
N ILE A 46 -18.69 -6.59 -5.89
CA ILE A 46 -17.57 -6.50 -4.96
C ILE A 46 -17.74 -5.24 -4.11
N HIS A 47 -18.07 -5.43 -2.83
CA HIS A 47 -18.10 -4.35 -1.87
C HIS A 47 -16.69 -3.82 -1.61
N SER A 48 -16.55 -2.51 -1.51
CA SER A 48 -15.30 -1.87 -1.16
C SER A 48 -15.49 -0.57 -0.39
N LYS A 49 -14.44 -0.19 0.34
CA LYS A 49 -14.30 1.10 1.00
C LYS A 49 -13.17 1.88 0.32
N TYR A 50 -13.41 3.14 0.01
CA TYR A 50 -12.45 3.97 -0.72
C TYR A 50 -12.23 5.32 -0.05
N VAL A 51 -10.96 5.74 -0.02
CA VAL A 51 -10.53 7.09 0.32
C VAL A 51 -9.55 7.56 -0.75
N ALA A 52 -9.85 8.71 -1.36
CA ALA A 52 -9.00 9.32 -2.37
C ALA A 52 -7.65 9.80 -1.79
N PRO A 53 -6.55 9.71 -2.56
CA PRO A 53 -5.27 10.25 -2.11
C PRO A 53 -5.29 11.78 -2.12
N LYS A 54 -4.37 12.41 -1.38
CA LYS A 54 -4.00 13.80 -1.67
C LYS A 54 -3.44 13.88 -3.10
N LYS A 55 -3.52 15.06 -3.70
CA LYS A 55 -3.16 15.28 -5.12
C LYS A 55 -1.81 14.64 -5.48
N ASN A 56 -1.82 13.85 -6.56
CA ASN A 56 -0.65 13.17 -7.14
C ASN A 56 0.01 12.11 -6.25
N LEU A 57 -0.59 11.73 -5.11
CA LEU A 57 -0.05 10.64 -4.27
C LEU A 57 -0.60 9.27 -4.68
N PRO A 58 0.09 8.17 -4.30
CA PRO A 58 -0.33 6.79 -4.57
C PRO A 58 -1.65 6.39 -3.91
N VAL A 59 -2.27 5.35 -4.46
CA VAL A 59 -3.37 4.61 -3.84
C VAL A 59 -2.89 3.20 -3.51
N ILE A 60 -3.21 2.75 -2.30
CA ILE A 60 -2.96 1.38 -1.85
C ILE A 60 -4.25 0.57 -1.98
N MET A 61 -4.26 -0.41 -2.89
CA MET A 61 -5.33 -1.40 -2.97
C MET A 61 -5.07 -2.51 -1.94
N LEU A 62 -5.99 -2.71 -1.02
CA LEU A 62 -5.85 -3.59 0.13
C LEU A 62 -6.65 -4.88 -0.10
N VAL A 63 -5.94 -6.02 -0.12
CA VAL A 63 -6.51 -7.34 -0.44
C VAL A 63 -6.35 -8.28 0.76
N HIS A 64 -7.47 -8.64 1.39
CA HIS A 64 -7.50 -9.40 2.64
C HIS A 64 -7.09 -10.87 2.48
N SER A 65 -6.85 -11.54 3.61
CA SER A 65 -6.56 -12.97 3.70
C SER A 65 -7.82 -13.83 3.52
N SER A 66 -7.64 -15.15 3.32
CA SER A 66 -8.78 -16.08 3.19
C SER A 66 -9.66 -16.04 4.44
N LYS A 67 -10.99 -16.14 4.25
CA LYS A 67 -12.00 -16.11 5.33
C LYS A 67 -12.07 -14.77 6.09
N SER A 68 -11.51 -13.71 5.53
CA SER A 68 -11.51 -12.36 6.08
C SER A 68 -12.37 -11.41 5.23
N ASN A 69 -12.22 -10.10 5.44
CA ASN A 69 -12.85 -9.02 4.68
C ASN A 69 -12.01 -7.72 4.82
N HIS A 70 -12.46 -6.61 4.23
CA HIS A 70 -11.79 -5.31 4.23
C HIS A 70 -11.40 -4.80 5.64
N THR A 71 -12.12 -5.20 6.69
CA THR A 71 -11.85 -4.76 8.07
C THR A 71 -10.55 -5.31 8.66
N GLU A 72 -9.91 -6.32 8.03
CA GLU A 72 -8.56 -6.77 8.39
C GLU A 72 -7.53 -5.64 8.33
N TRP A 73 -7.82 -4.59 7.55
CA TRP A 73 -6.95 -3.43 7.38
C TRP A 73 -7.32 -2.25 8.28
N LYS A 74 -8.22 -2.43 9.26
CA LYS A 74 -8.76 -1.33 10.06
C LYS A 74 -7.68 -0.48 10.74
N LYS A 75 -6.61 -1.09 11.26
CA LYS A 75 -5.48 -0.37 11.87
C LYS A 75 -4.68 0.45 10.85
N TRP A 76 -4.69 0.06 9.58
CA TRP A 76 -3.90 0.69 8.53
C TRP A 76 -4.54 1.97 7.99
N PHE A 77 -5.88 2.04 7.90
CA PHE A 77 -6.57 3.15 7.23
C PHE A 77 -6.09 4.52 7.71
N SER A 78 -6.10 4.75 9.02
CA SER A 78 -5.68 6.05 9.58
C SER A 78 -4.18 6.33 9.37
N GLU A 79 -3.33 5.31 9.29
CA GLU A 79 -1.90 5.48 9.08
C GLU A 79 -1.57 5.79 7.61
N ILE A 80 -2.31 5.17 6.68
CA ILE A 80 -2.23 5.48 5.24
C ILE A 80 -2.67 6.93 4.98
N GLU A 81 -3.80 7.33 5.55
CA GLU A 81 -4.35 8.69 5.40
C GLU A 81 -3.42 9.76 5.97
N ARG A 82 -2.74 9.48 7.10
CA ARG A 82 -1.73 10.39 7.68
C ARG A 82 -0.57 10.64 6.73
N TYR A 83 -0.17 9.65 5.93
CA TYR A 83 0.82 9.80 4.85
C TYR A 83 0.28 10.56 3.63
N GLY A 84 -1.03 10.81 3.58
CA GLY A 84 -1.71 11.45 2.45
C GLY A 84 -2.00 10.51 1.28
N TYR A 85 -1.65 9.23 1.41
CA TYR A 85 -1.98 8.21 0.42
C TYR A 85 -3.48 7.91 0.46
N GLY A 86 -4.00 7.47 -0.69
CA GLY A 86 -5.35 6.94 -0.79
C GLY A 86 -5.34 5.43 -0.53
N TRP A 87 -6.51 4.87 -0.27
CA TRP A 87 -6.65 3.43 -0.15
C TRP A 87 -8.01 2.95 -0.69
N LEU A 88 -8.02 1.74 -1.22
CA LEU A 88 -9.23 1.01 -1.62
C LEU A 88 -9.15 -0.38 -1.00
N ALA A 89 -10.02 -0.67 -0.04
CA ALA A 89 -10.10 -1.98 0.59
C ALA A 89 -11.31 -2.74 0.06
N ILE A 90 -11.07 -3.88 -0.58
CA ILE A 90 -12.12 -4.70 -1.19
C ILE A 90 -12.47 -5.88 -0.29
N ASP A 91 -13.73 -6.29 -0.33
CA ASP A 91 -14.16 -7.63 0.09
C ASP A 91 -14.08 -8.54 -1.14
N LEU A 92 -13.17 -9.51 -1.18
CA LEU A 92 -13.08 -10.47 -2.28
C LEU A 92 -14.41 -11.21 -2.47
N ARG A 93 -14.69 -11.68 -3.68
CA ARG A 93 -15.91 -12.44 -3.98
C ARG A 93 -16.16 -13.56 -2.97
N GLY A 94 -17.42 -13.71 -2.59
CA GLY A 94 -17.87 -14.68 -1.59
C GLY A 94 -17.45 -14.39 -0.16
N HIS A 95 -16.71 -13.31 0.11
CA HIS A 95 -16.26 -12.88 1.44
C HIS A 95 -16.91 -11.55 1.84
N GLY A 96 -16.95 -11.27 3.14
CA GLY A 96 -17.48 -10.00 3.67
C GLY A 96 -18.90 -9.71 3.15
N VAL A 97 -19.07 -8.53 2.55
CA VAL A 97 -20.35 -8.11 1.95
C VAL A 97 -20.48 -8.53 0.48
N SER A 98 -19.41 -9.00 -0.15
CA SER A 98 -19.34 -9.38 -1.58
C SER A 98 -19.92 -10.77 -1.86
N THR A 99 -21.14 -11.02 -1.41
CA THR A 99 -21.80 -12.33 -1.53
C THR A 99 -22.85 -12.41 -2.63
N PHE A 100 -23.08 -11.32 -3.37
CA PHE A 100 -24.12 -11.22 -4.39
C PHE A 100 -23.56 -11.03 -5.80
N LYS A 101 -24.32 -11.48 -6.78
CA LYS A 101 -24.10 -11.25 -8.20
C LYS A 101 -25.12 -10.25 -8.78
N THR A 102 -24.87 -9.79 -10.00
CA THR A 102 -25.72 -8.84 -10.72
C THR A 102 -27.08 -9.43 -11.09
N ASP A 103 -27.16 -10.75 -11.29
CA ASP A 103 -28.39 -11.50 -11.51
C ASP A 103 -29.23 -11.73 -10.22
N GLY A 104 -28.77 -11.23 -9.07
CA GLY A 104 -29.43 -11.38 -7.78
C GLY A 104 -29.12 -12.69 -7.04
N SER A 105 -28.39 -13.62 -7.66
CA SER A 105 -27.93 -14.83 -6.97
C SER A 105 -26.88 -14.51 -5.89
N SER A 106 -26.78 -15.38 -4.89
CA SER A 106 -25.79 -15.24 -3.81
C SER A 106 -24.92 -16.48 -3.70
N GLN A 107 -23.63 -16.27 -3.45
CA GLN A 107 -22.67 -17.34 -3.25
C GLN A 107 -21.61 -16.89 -2.24
N THR A 108 -21.16 -17.82 -1.39
CA THR A 108 -20.11 -17.55 -0.40
C THR A 108 -18.89 -18.44 -0.63
N PHE A 109 -17.73 -18.04 -0.09
CA PHE A 109 -16.47 -18.75 -0.31
C PHE A 109 -16.47 -20.20 0.19
N GLN A 110 -17.39 -20.56 1.09
CA GLN A 110 -17.56 -21.93 1.58
C GLN A 110 -18.01 -22.91 0.49
N SER A 111 -18.64 -22.40 -0.57
CA SER A 111 -19.08 -23.19 -1.73
C SER A 111 -18.08 -23.21 -2.88
N PHE A 112 -16.96 -22.52 -2.76
CA PHE A 112 -16.00 -22.35 -3.84
C PHE A 112 -15.23 -23.63 -4.13
N SER A 113 -15.02 -23.90 -5.41
CA SER A 113 -14.00 -24.85 -5.82
C SER A 113 -12.62 -24.29 -5.48
N ILE A 114 -11.83 -25.06 -4.73
CA ILE A 114 -10.49 -24.68 -4.25
C ILE A 114 -9.35 -25.17 -5.14
N SER A 115 -9.65 -25.97 -6.18
CA SER A 115 -8.65 -26.59 -7.05
C SER A 115 -9.19 -26.88 -8.45
N GLY A 116 -8.28 -27.19 -9.38
CA GLY A 116 -8.64 -27.55 -10.76
C GLY A 116 -9.01 -26.36 -11.65
N PHE A 117 -9.58 -26.68 -12.82
CA PHE A 117 -9.88 -25.70 -13.87
C PHE A 117 -10.93 -24.66 -13.44
N ASP A 118 -11.94 -25.09 -12.69
CA ASP A 118 -13.04 -24.24 -12.22
C ASP A 118 -12.79 -23.55 -10.88
N ASN A 119 -11.54 -23.53 -10.40
CA ASN A 119 -11.17 -22.92 -9.13
C ASN A 119 -11.61 -21.45 -9.03
N ASP A 120 -12.50 -21.15 -8.09
CA ASP A 120 -13.08 -19.82 -7.90
C ASP A 120 -12.09 -18.82 -7.31
N TYR A 121 -11.12 -19.28 -6.52
CA TYR A 121 -10.05 -18.44 -5.99
C TYR A 121 -9.17 -17.88 -7.11
N ASN A 122 -8.95 -18.65 -8.18
CA ASN A 122 -8.21 -18.17 -9.34
C ASN A 122 -8.94 -17.07 -10.11
N LYS A 123 -10.28 -16.96 -9.97
CA LYS A 123 -11.12 -15.92 -10.59
C LYS A 123 -11.11 -14.60 -9.81
N MET A 124 -10.61 -14.58 -8.56
CA MET A 124 -10.49 -13.36 -7.74
C MET A 124 -9.59 -12.27 -8.34
N ILE A 125 -8.78 -12.59 -9.35
CA ILE A 125 -8.06 -11.58 -10.13
C ILE A 125 -9.02 -10.59 -10.81
N ARG A 126 -10.25 -11.01 -11.14
CA ARG A 126 -11.31 -10.14 -11.69
C ARG A 126 -11.84 -9.14 -10.67
N ASP A 127 -11.77 -9.46 -9.37
CA ASP A 127 -12.15 -8.55 -8.30
C ASP A 127 -11.13 -7.40 -8.20
N ILE A 128 -9.84 -7.73 -8.36
CA ILE A 128 -8.77 -6.74 -8.45
C ILE A 128 -8.91 -5.92 -9.73
N ASP A 129 -9.24 -6.54 -10.86
CA ASP A 129 -9.47 -5.84 -12.13
C ASP A 129 -10.57 -4.78 -12.02
N ALA A 130 -11.73 -5.16 -11.47
CA ALA A 130 -12.84 -4.23 -11.19
C ALA A 130 -12.41 -3.07 -10.27
N ALA A 131 -11.57 -3.35 -9.27
CA ALA A 131 -10.99 -2.35 -8.39
C ALA A 131 -10.03 -1.39 -9.10
N VAL A 132 -9.21 -1.88 -10.03
CA VAL A 132 -8.32 -1.05 -10.86
C VAL A 132 -9.13 -0.19 -11.82
N LEU A 133 -10.16 -0.75 -12.45
CA LEU A 133 -11.07 0.00 -13.34
C LEU A 133 -11.79 1.12 -12.59
N TYR A 134 -12.28 0.85 -11.37
CA TYR A 134 -12.89 1.87 -10.53
C TYR A 134 -11.91 3.00 -10.20
N LEU A 135 -10.69 2.68 -9.78
CA LEU A 135 -9.65 3.70 -9.50
C LEU A 135 -9.31 4.51 -10.75
N SER A 136 -9.22 3.87 -11.91
CA SER A 136 -8.97 4.52 -13.19
C SER A 136 -10.10 5.48 -13.58
N SER A 137 -11.35 5.08 -13.40
CA SER A 137 -12.52 5.95 -13.59
C SER A 137 -12.53 7.15 -12.62
N SER A 138 -11.91 6.98 -11.45
CA SER A 138 -11.68 8.03 -10.45
C SER A 138 -10.41 8.85 -10.71
N SER A 139 -9.87 8.83 -11.94
CA SER A 139 -8.67 9.56 -12.38
C SER A 139 -7.37 9.17 -11.64
N ILE A 140 -7.30 7.98 -11.06
CA ILE A 140 -6.07 7.40 -10.54
C ILE A 140 -5.41 6.60 -11.66
N LYS A 141 -4.15 6.92 -11.96
CA LYS A 141 -3.39 6.18 -12.97
C LYS A 141 -2.91 4.86 -12.36
N GLU A 142 -2.88 3.79 -13.16
CA GLU A 142 -2.45 2.46 -12.70
C GLU A 142 -1.01 2.43 -12.17
N ASP A 143 -0.14 3.26 -12.73
CA ASP A 143 1.26 3.48 -12.29
C ASP A 143 1.39 4.17 -10.93
N ARG A 144 0.27 4.55 -10.31
CA ARG A 144 0.16 5.05 -8.93
C ARG A 144 -0.56 4.10 -7.99
N ILE A 145 -0.94 2.90 -8.46
CA ILE A 145 -1.61 1.89 -7.66
C ILE A 145 -0.57 0.89 -7.14
N PHE A 146 -0.46 0.79 -5.83
CA PHE A 146 0.25 -0.31 -5.16
C PHE A 146 -0.77 -1.32 -4.65
N ILE A 147 -0.56 -2.60 -4.92
CA ILE A 147 -1.43 -3.66 -4.39
C ILE A 147 -0.76 -4.26 -3.16
N MET A 148 -1.40 -4.13 -2.00
CA MET A 148 -0.96 -4.71 -0.75
C MET A 148 -1.90 -5.83 -0.33
N GLY A 149 -1.38 -7.05 -0.30
CA GLY A 149 -2.14 -8.24 0.01
C GLY A 149 -1.53 -9.02 1.17
N ILE A 150 -2.35 -9.78 1.89
CA ILE A 150 -1.92 -10.68 2.96
C ILE A 150 -2.36 -12.13 2.72
N ASN A 151 -1.45 -13.09 2.94
CA ASN A 151 -1.68 -14.53 2.73
C ASN A 151 -2.26 -14.80 1.31
N LEU A 152 -3.50 -15.29 1.21
CA LEU A 152 -4.22 -15.47 -0.06
C LEU A 152 -4.23 -14.17 -0.91
N GLY A 153 -4.53 -13.03 -0.28
CA GLY A 153 -4.54 -11.73 -0.95
C GLY A 153 -3.18 -11.34 -1.52
N ALA A 154 -2.09 -11.77 -0.89
CA ALA A 154 -0.74 -11.53 -1.40
C ALA A 154 -0.47 -12.34 -2.69
N ASN A 155 -0.90 -13.60 -2.73
CA ASN A 155 -0.78 -14.44 -3.93
C ASN A 155 -1.62 -13.87 -5.09
N ILE A 156 -2.85 -13.41 -4.81
CA ILE A 156 -3.72 -12.78 -5.83
C ILE A 156 -3.08 -11.48 -6.34
N ALA A 157 -2.54 -10.64 -5.44
CA ALA A 157 -1.86 -9.40 -5.81
C ALA A 157 -0.65 -9.65 -6.73
N ILE A 158 0.19 -10.62 -6.37
CA ILE A 158 1.33 -11.07 -7.18
C ILE A 158 0.86 -11.55 -8.56
N LYS A 159 -0.19 -12.40 -8.59
CA LYS A 159 -0.74 -12.96 -9.83
C LYS A 159 -1.30 -11.88 -10.75
N TYR A 160 -2.11 -10.98 -10.22
CA TYR A 160 -2.71 -9.89 -10.98
C TYR A 160 -1.64 -8.96 -11.52
N ALA A 161 -0.68 -8.53 -10.69
CA ALA A 161 0.38 -7.64 -11.13
C ALA A 161 1.28 -8.30 -12.18
N ALA A 162 1.49 -9.62 -12.18
CA ALA A 162 2.21 -10.29 -13.27
C ALA A 162 1.50 -10.18 -14.63
N ILE A 163 0.16 -10.05 -14.64
CA ILE A 163 -0.66 -9.86 -15.84
C ILE A 163 -0.70 -8.38 -16.22
N ASN A 164 -1.10 -7.51 -15.30
CA ASN A 164 -1.17 -6.06 -15.52
C ASN A 164 0.17 -5.39 -15.17
N LYS A 165 0.93 -5.04 -16.22
CA LYS A 165 2.26 -4.44 -16.11
C LYS A 165 2.28 -2.96 -15.71
N ASN A 166 1.14 -2.29 -15.67
CA ASN A 166 1.06 -0.86 -15.34
C ASN A 166 1.03 -0.61 -13.84
N ILE A 167 0.66 -1.60 -13.02
CA ILE A 167 0.63 -1.48 -11.55
C ILE A 167 2.01 -1.10 -11.01
N ALA A 168 2.05 -0.13 -10.10
CA ALA A 168 3.28 0.49 -9.58
C ALA A 168 4.18 -0.51 -8.82
N GLY A 169 3.58 -1.40 -8.05
CA GLY A 169 4.29 -2.42 -7.28
C GLY A 169 3.38 -3.24 -6.37
N VAL A 170 3.96 -4.25 -5.73
CA VAL A 170 3.25 -5.16 -4.82
C VAL A 170 3.89 -5.16 -3.44
N ILE A 171 3.07 -5.11 -2.40
CA ILE A 171 3.46 -5.40 -1.02
C ILE A 171 2.80 -6.73 -0.64
N ALA A 172 3.61 -7.79 -0.54
CA ALA A 172 3.18 -9.14 -0.27
C ALA A 172 3.47 -9.51 1.18
N ILE A 173 2.44 -9.50 2.03
CA ILE A 173 2.54 -9.88 3.43
C ILE A 173 2.24 -11.39 3.58
N ASN A 174 3.20 -12.16 4.10
CA ASN A 174 3.09 -13.60 4.29
C ASN A 174 2.57 -14.36 3.03
N PRO A 175 3.06 -14.09 1.80
CA PRO A 175 2.66 -14.88 0.65
C PRO A 175 3.08 -16.34 0.82
N SER A 176 2.40 -17.25 0.13
CA SER A 176 2.76 -18.66 0.08
C SER A 176 3.09 -19.10 -1.33
N ILE A 177 3.73 -20.26 -1.47
CA ILE A 177 3.99 -20.87 -2.79
C ILE A 177 2.66 -21.22 -3.48
N ASN A 178 1.71 -21.73 -2.70
CA ASN A 178 0.36 -22.08 -3.12
C ASN A 178 -0.63 -21.71 -1.98
N ALA A 179 -1.70 -20.99 -2.32
CA ALA A 179 -2.88 -20.82 -1.46
C ALA A 179 -4.14 -21.10 -2.31
N ASN A 180 -4.87 -22.18 -2.01
CA ASN A 180 -6.05 -22.60 -2.77
C ASN A 180 -5.81 -22.64 -4.29
N ASP A 181 -4.70 -23.26 -4.71
CA ASP A 181 -4.22 -23.34 -6.10
C ASP A 181 -3.98 -21.99 -6.80
N ILE A 182 -3.80 -20.92 -6.02
CA ILE A 182 -3.18 -19.68 -6.47
C ILE A 182 -1.67 -19.78 -6.25
N LEU A 183 -0.95 -20.11 -7.32
CA LEU A 183 0.50 -20.27 -7.34
C LEU A 183 1.21 -18.92 -7.46
N SER A 184 2.29 -18.73 -6.68
CA SER A 184 3.06 -17.48 -6.69
C SER A 184 4.33 -17.54 -7.55
N ILE A 185 4.94 -18.73 -7.71
CA ILE A 185 6.26 -18.86 -8.38
C ILE A 185 6.21 -18.41 -9.85
N ASN A 186 5.26 -18.92 -10.63
CA ASN A 186 5.16 -18.59 -12.06
C ASN A 186 4.82 -17.11 -12.28
N PRO A 187 3.83 -16.52 -11.59
CA PRO A 187 3.62 -15.08 -11.63
C PRO A 187 4.86 -14.24 -11.28
N LEU A 188 5.61 -14.60 -10.23
CA LEU A 188 6.83 -13.86 -9.85
C LEU A 188 7.88 -13.87 -10.95
N ARG A 189 8.04 -14.99 -11.67
CA ARG A 189 8.94 -15.07 -12.84
C ARG A 189 8.51 -14.15 -13.98
N LEU A 190 7.21 -13.87 -14.10
CA LEU A 190 6.63 -13.00 -15.13
C LEU A 190 6.43 -11.55 -14.68
N TYR A 191 6.68 -11.25 -13.40
CA TYR A 191 6.37 -9.96 -12.77
C TYR A 191 7.11 -8.77 -13.40
N GLY A 192 8.33 -9.01 -13.91
CA GLY A 192 9.16 -7.99 -14.56
C GLY A 192 9.96 -7.14 -13.57
N LYS A 193 10.55 -6.03 -14.07
CA LYS A 193 11.48 -5.16 -13.33
C LYS A 193 10.79 -4.08 -12.48
N ARG A 194 9.65 -4.42 -11.88
CA ARG A 194 8.90 -3.50 -11.02
C ARG A 194 9.20 -3.75 -9.54
N PRO A 195 9.02 -2.75 -8.68
CA PRO A 195 9.18 -2.92 -7.25
C PRO A 195 8.26 -3.98 -6.64
N ILE A 196 8.80 -4.79 -5.74
CA ILE A 196 8.04 -5.71 -4.89
C ILE A 196 8.67 -5.82 -3.51
N LEU A 197 7.84 -5.73 -2.48
CA LEU A 197 8.22 -5.80 -1.08
C LEU A 197 7.54 -7.02 -0.43
N PHE A 198 8.37 -7.94 0.06
CA PHE A 198 7.93 -9.04 0.90
C PHE A 198 7.91 -8.62 2.38
N VAL A 199 6.90 -9.02 3.12
CA VAL A 199 6.82 -8.81 4.58
C VAL A 199 6.45 -10.13 5.23
N THR A 200 7.19 -10.58 6.25
CA THR A 200 6.90 -11.88 6.89
C THR A 200 7.24 -11.92 8.37
N GLY A 201 6.47 -12.71 9.14
CA GLY A 201 6.77 -13.02 10.53
C GLY A 201 7.74 -14.20 10.66
N GLN A 202 8.63 -14.15 11.65
CA GLN A 202 9.59 -15.20 11.96
C GLN A 202 9.00 -16.36 12.78
N ASN A 203 7.87 -16.12 13.46
CA ASN A 203 7.21 -17.06 14.36
C ASN A 203 6.74 -18.38 13.72
N PHE A 204 6.64 -18.46 12.38
CA PHE A 204 6.26 -19.67 11.67
C PHE A 204 7.34 -20.09 10.66
N LYS A 205 8.25 -20.97 11.08
CA LYS A 205 9.42 -21.41 10.29
C LYS A 205 9.08 -21.81 8.85
N LYS A 206 8.05 -22.65 8.64
CA LYS A 206 7.64 -23.09 7.31
C LYS A 206 7.26 -21.91 6.40
N ARG A 207 6.44 -21.00 6.91
CA ARG A 207 6.02 -19.80 6.16
C ARG A 207 7.22 -18.92 5.83
N MET A 208 8.10 -18.69 6.81
CA MET A 208 9.32 -17.91 6.63
C MET A 208 10.21 -18.49 5.52
N GLN A 209 10.37 -19.82 5.48
CA GLN A 209 11.12 -20.51 4.43
C GLN A 209 10.46 -20.35 3.06
N GLU A 210 9.13 -20.46 2.97
CA GLU A 210 8.39 -20.23 1.72
C GLU A 210 8.58 -18.80 1.22
N VAL A 211 8.42 -17.79 2.09
CA VAL A 211 8.62 -16.38 1.71
C VAL A 211 10.06 -16.12 1.27
N MET A 212 11.05 -16.69 1.96
CA MET A 212 12.46 -16.55 1.56
C MET A 212 12.73 -17.15 0.19
N LEU A 213 12.17 -18.32 -0.12
CA LEU A 213 12.27 -18.91 -1.45
C LEU A 213 11.64 -18.01 -2.52
N LEU A 214 10.43 -17.49 -2.26
CA LEU A 214 9.75 -16.56 -3.18
C LEU A 214 10.60 -15.29 -3.39
N TYR A 215 11.16 -14.72 -2.33
CA TYR A 215 12.06 -13.58 -2.39
C TYR A 215 13.29 -13.87 -3.24
N ASP A 216 13.96 -15.02 -3.04
CA ASP A 216 15.18 -15.37 -3.78
C ASP A 216 14.92 -15.58 -5.28
N ILE A 217 13.80 -16.22 -5.63
CA ILE A 217 13.37 -16.38 -7.04
C ILE A 217 13.07 -15.01 -7.66
N THR A 218 12.37 -14.15 -6.91
CA THR A 218 11.99 -12.82 -7.37
C THR A 218 13.23 -11.94 -7.56
N LYS A 219 14.16 -11.96 -6.62
CA LYS A 219 15.42 -11.19 -6.68
C LYS A 219 16.24 -11.53 -7.92
N LYS A 220 16.26 -12.81 -8.32
CA LYS A 220 16.94 -13.26 -9.55
C LYS A 220 16.27 -12.76 -10.83
N THR A 221 14.94 -12.62 -10.84
CA THR A 221 14.16 -12.28 -12.04
C THR A 221 13.90 -10.77 -12.13
N THR A 222 13.41 -10.16 -11.06
CA THR A 222 13.05 -8.74 -10.90
C THR A 222 14.25 -7.83 -10.67
N GLY A 223 15.38 -8.36 -10.18
CA GLY A 223 16.58 -7.57 -9.87
C GLY A 223 16.66 -7.19 -8.39
N LYS A 224 17.89 -7.01 -7.89
CA LYS A 224 18.16 -6.68 -6.48
C LYS A 224 17.64 -5.30 -6.12
N GLU A 225 17.67 -4.38 -7.08
CA GLU A 225 17.24 -2.99 -6.98
C GLU A 225 15.72 -2.83 -6.80
N ASN A 226 14.95 -3.85 -7.18
CA ASN A 226 13.48 -3.82 -7.16
C ASN A 226 12.87 -4.79 -6.13
N THR A 227 13.67 -5.63 -5.47
CA THR A 227 13.17 -6.71 -4.61
C THR A 227 13.59 -6.50 -3.16
N PHE A 228 12.61 -6.38 -2.27
CA PHE A 228 12.83 -6.04 -0.86
C PHE A 228 12.17 -7.04 0.06
N ILE A 229 12.68 -7.15 1.29
CA ILE A 229 12.07 -7.97 2.34
C ILE A 229 12.16 -7.27 3.70
N ILE A 230 11.08 -7.30 4.47
CA ILE A 230 11.02 -6.92 5.88
C ILE A 230 10.60 -8.14 6.69
N THR A 231 11.30 -8.40 7.78
CA THR A 231 10.96 -9.46 8.72
C THR A 231 10.53 -8.86 10.06
N GLU A 232 9.50 -9.45 10.67
CA GLU A 232 9.05 -9.12 12.01
C GLU A 232 9.08 -10.35 12.90
N PHE A 233 8.91 -10.18 14.22
CA PHE A 233 8.83 -11.30 15.15
C PHE A 233 7.63 -12.21 14.82
N ALA A 234 6.43 -11.63 14.68
CA ALA A 234 5.21 -12.39 14.40
C ALA A 234 4.19 -11.57 13.61
N ILE A 235 3.63 -12.16 12.56
CA ILE A 235 2.52 -11.58 11.79
C ILE A 235 1.51 -12.70 11.54
N LYS A 236 0.31 -12.62 12.14
CA LYS A 236 -0.79 -13.58 11.89
C LYS A 236 -1.85 -12.97 10.96
N SER A 237 -2.11 -11.69 11.13
CA SER A 237 -3.06 -10.84 10.40
C SER A 237 -2.40 -9.51 10.04
N ALA A 238 -3.07 -8.68 9.24
CA ALA A 238 -2.54 -7.36 8.89
C ALA A 238 -2.44 -6.44 10.11
N ASP A 239 -3.31 -6.62 11.12
CA ASP A 239 -3.30 -5.82 12.35
C ASP A 239 -2.08 -6.10 13.26
N ASP A 240 -1.43 -7.25 13.11
CA ASP A 240 -0.23 -7.62 13.88
C ASP A 240 1.02 -6.85 13.44
N VAL A 241 1.01 -6.27 12.22
CA VAL A 241 2.18 -5.54 11.70
C VAL A 241 2.48 -4.35 12.60
N TYR A 242 3.75 -4.20 12.99
CA TYR A 242 4.16 -3.09 13.84
C TYR A 242 4.02 -1.77 13.10
N LYS A 243 3.58 -0.73 13.83
CA LYS A 243 3.42 0.62 13.28
C LYS A 243 4.70 1.18 12.65
N SER A 244 5.87 0.83 13.22
CA SER A 244 7.17 1.18 12.66
C SER A 244 7.40 0.54 11.28
N THR A 245 6.93 -0.70 11.07
CA THR A 245 6.99 -1.37 9.77
C THR A 245 6.00 -0.80 8.78
N MET A 246 4.80 -0.41 9.21
CA MET A 246 3.87 0.34 8.34
C MET A 246 4.55 1.60 7.78
N TYR A 247 5.28 2.35 8.60
CA TYR A 247 6.05 3.51 8.14
C TYR A 247 7.21 3.16 7.21
N LYS A 248 7.90 2.04 7.44
CA LYS A 248 8.91 1.55 6.47
C LYS A 248 8.26 1.24 5.11
N ILE A 249 7.09 0.61 5.11
CA ILE A 249 6.33 0.31 3.89
C ILE A 249 5.91 1.60 3.19
N PHE A 250 5.39 2.60 3.91
CA PHE A 250 4.95 3.86 3.29
C PHE A 250 6.11 4.69 2.73
N ASN A 251 7.26 4.68 3.41
CA ASN A 251 8.49 5.27 2.89
C ASN A 251 9.01 4.52 1.66
N TRP A 252 8.90 3.19 1.65
CA TRP A 252 9.23 2.38 0.49
C TRP A 252 8.30 2.70 -0.70
N ILE A 253 6.99 2.86 -0.49
CA ILE A 253 6.05 3.27 -1.55
C ILE A 253 6.47 4.59 -2.21
N LYS A 254 7.04 5.54 -1.43
CA LYS A 254 7.55 6.81 -1.95
C LYS A 254 8.79 6.63 -2.85
N ASN A 255 9.68 5.71 -2.48
CA ASN A 255 10.94 5.45 -3.17
C ASN A 255 11.14 3.92 -3.33
N PRO A 256 10.43 3.28 -4.26
CA PRO A 256 10.29 1.82 -4.27
C PRO A 256 11.45 1.11 -4.99
N LYS A 257 12.57 1.80 -5.21
CA LYS A 257 13.77 1.26 -5.86
C LYS A 257 14.99 1.59 -5.01
N LEU A 258 15.92 0.64 -4.89
CA LEU A 258 17.22 0.93 -4.31
C LEU A 258 17.98 1.87 -5.27
N PRO A 259 18.77 2.80 -4.74
CA PRO A 259 19.69 3.57 -5.56
C PRO A 259 20.68 2.60 -6.23
N GLU A 260 21.11 2.96 -7.44
CA GLU A 260 22.17 2.24 -8.12
C GLU A 260 23.45 2.33 -7.29
N VAL A 261 24.03 1.18 -6.96
CA VAL A 261 25.29 1.13 -6.21
C VAL A 261 26.40 1.42 -7.22
N ILE A 262 26.95 2.63 -7.18
CA ILE A 262 28.14 2.98 -7.96
C ILE A 262 29.34 2.33 -7.27
N GLU A 263 29.91 1.30 -7.87
CA GLU A 263 31.14 0.67 -7.37
C GLU A 263 32.28 1.71 -7.34
N PRO A 264 33.01 1.87 -6.23
CA PRO A 264 34.07 2.88 -6.08
C PRO A 264 35.15 2.82 -7.17
N SER A 265 35.37 1.65 -7.77
CA SER A 265 36.35 1.43 -8.85
C SER A 265 36.03 2.21 -10.13
N ILE A 266 34.77 2.55 -10.38
CA ILE A 266 34.33 3.34 -11.55
C ILE A 266 34.62 4.83 -11.34
N ILE A 267 34.60 5.30 -10.09
CA ILE A 267 34.90 6.69 -9.72
C ILE A 267 36.41 6.96 -9.87
N LEU A 268 37.24 5.96 -9.55
CA LEU A 268 38.70 6.05 -9.71
C LEU A 268 39.13 6.06 -11.18
N SER A 269 38.46 5.32 -12.07
CA SER A 269 38.81 5.32 -13.51
C SER A 269 38.36 6.58 -14.24
N THR A 270 37.19 7.14 -13.86
CA THR A 270 36.68 8.41 -14.41
C THR A 270 37.54 9.60 -13.97
N ASN A 271 37.94 9.65 -12.69
CA ASN A 271 38.86 10.68 -12.21
C ASN A 271 40.31 10.48 -12.73
N ALA A 272 40.75 9.25 -12.99
CA ALA A 272 42.08 9.00 -13.58
C ALA A 272 42.18 9.40 -15.07
N LEU A 273 41.06 9.35 -15.80
CA LEU A 273 40.99 9.84 -17.18
C LEU A 273 40.96 11.37 -17.26
N GLU A 274 40.29 12.04 -16.31
CA GLU A 274 40.23 13.51 -16.24
C GLU A 274 41.49 14.16 -15.64
N THR A 275 42.30 13.43 -14.87
CA THR A 275 43.53 13.97 -14.24
C THR A 275 44.80 13.83 -15.08
N SER A 276 44.72 13.25 -16.28
CA SER A 276 45.88 13.11 -17.18
C SER A 276 46.30 14.40 -17.90
N SER A 277 45.68 15.55 -17.62
CA SER A 277 46.00 16.82 -18.31
C SER A 277 46.23 18.05 -17.43
N GLN A 278 46.59 17.91 -16.15
CA GLN A 278 47.07 19.06 -15.36
C GLN A 278 48.24 18.69 -14.44
N THR A 279 49.44 19.03 -14.90
CA THR A 279 50.63 19.15 -14.06
C THR A 279 50.47 20.39 -13.16
N HIS A 280 50.17 20.20 -11.87
CA HIS A 280 50.43 21.22 -10.86
C HIS A 280 50.99 20.56 -9.60
N SER A 281 52.18 21.01 -9.20
CA SER A 281 52.94 20.58 -8.04
C SER A 281 52.17 20.81 -6.74
N CYS A 282 52.10 19.80 -5.87
CA CYS A 282 51.74 20.01 -4.47
C CYS A 282 52.92 20.65 -3.70
N PRO A 283 52.66 21.63 -2.81
CA PRO A 283 53.67 22.14 -1.89
C PRO A 283 53.89 21.19 -0.71
N GLU A 284 55.13 21.16 -0.23
CA GLU A 284 55.60 20.43 0.96
C GLU A 284 54.80 20.79 2.22
N TYR A 285 54.46 19.77 3.01
CA TYR A 285 54.11 19.95 4.42
C TYR A 285 55.19 19.30 5.31
N ILE A 286 55.66 20.12 6.25
CA ILE A 286 56.67 19.86 7.26
C ILE A 286 56.17 18.82 8.28
N ILE A 287 56.93 17.75 8.48
CA ILE A 287 56.75 16.82 9.59
C ILE A 287 57.58 17.34 10.77
N LEU A 288 56.91 17.71 11.87
CA LEU A 288 57.58 17.98 13.14
C LEU A 288 57.93 16.66 13.80
N ASN A 289 59.23 16.42 13.90
CA ASN A 289 59.83 15.31 14.61
C ASN A 289 59.82 15.63 16.11
N THR A 290 59.20 14.78 16.93
CA THR A 290 59.47 14.73 18.37
C THR A 290 59.88 13.31 18.73
N GLY A 291 61.20 13.13 18.77
CA GLY A 291 61.91 12.47 19.86
C GLY A 291 61.72 10.97 20.00
N ASP A 292 62.79 10.26 19.66
CA ASP A 292 63.18 8.96 20.22
C ASP A 292 62.97 8.88 21.74
N GLU A 293 62.67 7.69 22.25
CA GLU A 293 63.61 7.00 23.15
C GLU A 293 63.29 5.50 23.23
N ASN A 294 64.37 4.74 23.39
CA ASN A 294 64.54 3.31 23.19
C ASN A 294 64.13 2.45 24.41
N GLU A 295 64.12 1.14 24.14
CA GLU A 295 64.10 -0.05 25.04
C GLU A 295 62.75 -0.55 25.60
#